data_AF-A0A934GS77-F1
#
_entry.id   AF-A0A934GS77-F1
#
_cell.length_a   1.000
_cell.length_b   1.000
_cell.length_c   1.000
_cell.angle_alpha   90.00
_cell.angle_beta   90.00
_cell.angle_gamma   90.00
#
_symmetry.space_group_name_H-M   'P 1'
#
loop_
_entity.id
_entity.type
_entity.pdbx_description
1 polymer ?
#
loop_
_entity_poly.entity_id
_entity_poly.type
_entity_poly.pdbx_seq_one_letter_code
_entity_poly.pdbx_strand_id
1 'polypeptide(L)'
;MTSQLQLRRWLMMVTAIALVVLTSAPHHSNAQDGGTTFPITITDATGNEVTIDSIDAIASGSGDVTEIIAALGFEDNLVGIDISSTYPEGLLDRIPQIGFARRLAVEPIAAVNPSVFFCTETCSPASVFDQLRALNIPVVIIPDDSESGIELPLKKITMVAAALGVPDQGEALRSKVAREIEWAKTSVANIEESPTMLFLYVRGRNLQLVSGTGTPAYDLINTVGGIDVGAAAGIVGYQPLSAEVMLNAYPEYIIMFQGSVDSAGGLDKVKELPGVADTPAAQNGHILVFDDQFILGMSTRTGQAALALAAQVHPSMTWELNITYPYAYTDTTGTEISVEAATPVFASDENLLATVQELGFHAELLDTPVEGSLIIASQSADWASWREAGYSVLVVNDNADIPEIAAALNVPGRGEALLARKAAN
;
A
#
# COMPACT_ATOMS: atom_id res chain seq x y z
N MET A 1 5.20 -11.25 82.59
CA MET A 1 4.57 -12.58 82.76
C MET A 1 3.07 -12.35 82.76
N THR A 2 2.23 -12.92 81.90
CA THR A 2 2.40 -13.85 80.75
C THR A 2 1.21 -13.57 79.82
N SER A 3 1.30 -13.34 78.49
CA SER A 3 2.17 -13.84 77.42
C SER A 3 2.05 -15.35 77.12
N GLN A 4 2.26 -15.73 75.85
CA GLN A 4 2.64 -17.09 75.43
C GLN A 4 1.61 -18.25 75.65
N LEU A 5 0.29 -18.05 75.44
CA LEU A 5 -0.70 -19.12 75.68
C LEU A 5 -1.87 -19.30 74.69
N GLN A 6 -1.90 -18.59 73.55
CA GLN A 6 -2.61 -19.05 72.34
C GLN A 6 -1.63 -19.42 71.20
N LEU A 7 -0.37 -19.67 71.56
CA LEU A 7 0.65 -20.25 70.69
C LEU A 7 1.00 -21.66 71.20
N ARG A 8 0.20 -22.68 70.83
CA ARG A 8 0.48 -24.14 70.89
C ARG A 8 -0.82 -24.91 70.58
N ARG A 9 -0.73 -25.96 69.76
CA ARG A 9 -1.84 -26.58 69.00
C ARG A 9 -2.31 -25.64 67.87
N TRP A 10 -1.90 -25.79 66.61
CA TRP A 10 -1.20 -26.91 65.97
C TRP A 10 0.13 -26.47 65.33
N LEU A 11 1.19 -27.24 65.62
CA LEU A 11 2.51 -27.15 64.99
C LEU A 11 3.01 -28.58 64.77
N MET A 12 2.81 -29.14 63.57
CA MET A 12 3.49 -30.37 63.11
C MET A 12 3.28 -30.63 61.61
N MET A 13 3.99 -29.86 60.78
CA MET A 13 4.55 -30.17 59.44
C MET A 13 5.23 -28.86 58.96
N VAL A 14 6.55 -28.68 58.85
CA VAL A 14 7.65 -29.52 58.28
C VAL A 14 7.49 -29.60 56.75
N THR A 15 8.29 -28.95 55.89
CA THR A 15 9.63 -28.28 56.06
C THR A 15 9.91 -27.22 54.96
N ALA A 16 11.07 -26.53 55.08
CA ALA A 16 11.73 -25.64 54.08
C ALA A 16 11.09 -24.23 53.89
N ILE A 17 11.79 -23.09 53.75
CA ILE A 17 13.14 -22.70 53.24
C ILE A 17 13.18 -22.72 51.70
N ALA A 18 13.56 -21.66 50.95
CA ALA A 18 14.31 -20.43 51.29
C ALA A 18 13.69 -19.12 50.76
N LEU A 19 14.39 -18.00 51.03
CA LEU A 19 14.11 -16.64 50.58
C LEU A 19 14.57 -16.40 49.13
N VAL A 20 13.71 -15.81 48.29
CA VAL A 20 14.11 -15.09 47.06
C VAL A 20 13.32 -13.80 46.96
N VAL A 21 14.00 -12.68 46.70
CA VAL A 21 13.39 -11.41 46.27
C VAL A 21 13.63 -11.28 44.77
N LEU A 22 12.57 -11.06 44.01
CA LEU A 22 12.66 -10.66 42.60
C LEU A 22 11.51 -9.71 42.26
N THR A 23 11.83 -8.69 41.47
CA THR A 23 10.92 -7.61 41.06
C THR A 23 10.19 -7.96 39.77
N SER A 24 8.86 -7.97 39.79
CA SER A 24 8.05 -8.04 38.57
C SER A 24 7.75 -6.64 38.04
N ALA A 25 8.54 -6.19 37.05
CA ALA A 25 8.16 -5.09 36.17
C ALA A 25 6.98 -5.50 35.27
N PRO A 26 6.21 -4.55 34.68
CA PRO A 26 5.11 -4.90 33.78
C PRO A 26 5.61 -5.61 32.52
N HIS A 27 4.85 -6.59 32.03
CA HIS A 27 5.11 -7.26 30.75
C HIS A 27 4.64 -6.38 29.57
N HIS A 28 5.58 -5.99 28.72
CA HIS A 28 5.36 -5.77 27.30
C HIS A 28 6.37 -6.65 26.55
N SER A 29 5.89 -7.67 25.83
CA SER A 29 6.71 -8.65 25.12
C SER A 29 5.85 -9.47 24.17
N ASN A 30 5.99 -9.22 22.86
CA ASN A 30 6.06 -10.19 21.74
C ASN A 30 5.18 -9.88 20.52
N ALA A 31 5.86 -9.50 19.43
CA ALA A 31 5.68 -10.10 18.12
C ALA A 31 7.00 -10.03 17.34
N GLN A 32 7.37 -11.10 16.62
CA GLN A 32 8.46 -11.17 15.63
C GLN A 32 9.88 -10.76 16.07
N ASP A 33 10.55 -11.63 16.84
CA ASP A 33 11.99 -11.53 17.11
C ASP A 33 12.83 -12.06 15.93
N GLY A 34 12.83 -11.29 14.83
CA GLY A 34 13.70 -11.49 13.66
C GLY A 34 15.06 -10.85 13.88
N GLY A 35 15.87 -11.44 14.78
CA GLY A 35 16.95 -10.76 15.49
C GLY A 35 18.08 -10.14 14.65
N THR A 36 17.89 -8.87 14.26
CA THR A 36 18.95 -7.95 13.81
C THR A 36 19.40 -7.06 14.97
N THR A 37 20.68 -7.10 15.32
CA THR A 37 21.24 -6.31 16.42
C THR A 37 21.73 -4.95 15.95
N PHE A 38 21.13 -3.87 16.43
CA PHE A 38 21.67 -2.51 16.34
C PHE A 38 22.99 -2.38 17.16
N PRO A 39 23.90 -1.47 16.78
CA PRO A 39 23.78 -0.47 15.73
C PRO A 39 23.95 -1.03 14.31
N ILE A 40 23.27 -0.39 13.35
CA ILE A 40 23.38 -0.67 11.91
C ILE A 40 23.97 0.58 11.24
N THR A 41 24.93 0.40 10.32
CA THR A 41 25.41 1.49 9.46
C THR A 41 24.95 1.23 8.03
N ILE A 42 24.32 2.23 7.41
CA ILE A 42 23.93 2.22 5.98
C ILE A 42 24.56 3.42 5.25
N THR A 43 24.58 3.38 3.92
CA THR A 43 24.82 4.58 3.09
C THR A 43 23.47 5.15 2.64
N ASP A 44 23.23 6.43 2.91
CA ASP A 44 22.00 7.12 2.47
C ASP A 44 22.05 7.55 0.99
N ALA A 45 20.94 8.03 0.44
CA ALA A 45 20.86 8.47 -0.96
C ALA A 45 21.86 9.58 -1.32
N THR A 46 22.22 10.41 -0.34
CA THR A 46 23.20 11.50 -0.50
C THR A 46 24.66 11.03 -0.35
N GLY A 47 24.89 9.72 -0.17
CA GLY A 47 26.21 9.12 -0.06
C GLY A 47 26.85 9.21 1.34
N ASN A 48 26.09 9.60 2.37
CA ASN A 48 26.59 9.66 3.74
C ASN A 48 26.47 8.29 4.42
N GLU A 49 27.49 7.87 5.18
CA GLU A 49 27.35 6.78 6.14
C GLU A 49 26.54 7.26 7.36
N VAL A 50 25.45 6.56 7.65
CA VAL A 50 24.54 6.85 8.77
C VAL A 50 24.47 5.63 9.66
N THR A 51 24.94 5.78 10.91
CA THR A 51 24.76 4.77 11.96
C THR A 51 23.47 5.04 12.72
N ILE A 52 22.66 4.01 12.87
CA ILE A 52 21.39 3.99 13.58
C ILE A 52 21.60 3.12 14.82
N ASP A 53 21.42 3.68 16.02
CA ASP A 53 21.61 2.95 17.29
C ASP A 53 20.34 2.26 17.79
N SER A 54 19.16 2.72 17.36
CA SER A 54 17.85 2.15 17.71
C SER A 54 16.75 2.66 16.77
N ILE A 55 15.67 1.88 16.62
CA ILE A 55 14.43 2.25 15.93
C ILE A 55 13.21 2.29 16.87
N ASP A 56 13.43 2.41 18.19
CA ASP A 56 12.37 2.49 19.20
C ASP A 56 11.48 3.74 19.05
N ALA A 57 11.98 4.80 18.39
CA ALA A 57 11.28 6.06 18.20
C ALA A 57 11.59 6.66 16.81
N ILE A 58 10.83 6.27 15.79
CA ILE A 58 11.02 6.70 14.41
C ILE A 58 10.27 8.02 14.15
N ALA A 59 10.94 9.01 13.56
CA ALA A 59 10.27 10.17 12.97
C ALA A 59 10.39 10.13 11.44
N SER A 60 9.31 10.40 10.72
CA SER A 60 9.25 10.35 9.25
C SER A 60 8.77 11.68 8.67
N GLY A 61 9.65 12.37 7.95
CA GLY A 61 9.38 13.69 7.35
C GLY A 61 8.78 13.66 5.94
N SER A 62 8.33 12.49 5.46
CA SER A 62 7.68 12.33 4.15
C SER A 62 6.69 11.16 4.18
N GLY A 63 5.47 11.35 3.68
CA GLY A 63 4.39 10.35 3.79
C GLY A 63 4.60 9.06 3.00
N ASP A 64 5.32 9.11 1.89
CA ASP A 64 5.72 7.95 1.09
C ASP A 64 6.65 7.00 1.86
N VAL A 65 7.58 7.56 2.65
CA VAL A 65 8.47 6.80 3.54
C VAL A 65 7.72 6.30 4.76
N THR A 66 6.76 7.08 5.29
CA THR A 66 5.88 6.67 6.39
C THR A 66 5.06 5.42 6.02
N GLU A 67 4.51 5.39 4.81
CA GLU A 67 3.78 4.24 4.27
C GLU A 67 4.67 2.98 4.16
N ILE A 68 5.96 3.11 3.81
CA ILE A 68 6.91 2.00 3.78
C ILE A 68 7.25 1.51 5.21
N ILE A 69 7.48 2.43 6.17
CA ILE A 69 7.75 2.09 7.57
C ILE A 69 6.57 1.30 8.18
N ALA A 70 5.34 1.75 7.93
CA ALA A 70 4.13 1.06 8.37
C ALA A 70 3.96 -0.31 7.70
N ALA A 71 4.18 -0.41 6.39
CA ALA A 71 4.09 -1.68 5.64
C ALA A 71 5.17 -2.72 6.03
N LEU A 72 6.29 -2.28 6.60
CA LEU A 72 7.32 -3.14 7.20
C LEU A 72 7.02 -3.50 8.67
N GLY A 73 5.85 -3.12 9.19
CA GLY A 73 5.39 -3.49 10.54
C GLY A 73 5.81 -2.53 11.66
N PHE A 74 6.48 -1.42 11.35
CA PHE A 74 7.00 -0.45 12.33
C PHE A 74 6.08 0.77 12.54
N GLU A 75 4.77 0.61 12.32
CA GLU A 75 3.80 1.71 12.48
C GLU A 75 3.74 2.22 13.92
N ASP A 76 3.75 1.33 14.92
CA ASP A 76 3.72 1.72 16.34
C ASP A 76 5.05 2.28 16.87
N ASN A 77 6.13 2.21 16.07
CA ASN A 77 7.40 2.88 16.37
C ASN A 77 7.42 4.35 15.90
N LEU A 78 6.42 4.80 15.12
CA LEU A 78 6.34 6.18 14.62
C LEU A 78 5.95 7.15 15.75
N VAL A 79 6.90 7.99 16.19
CA VAL A 79 6.68 9.04 17.21
C VAL A 79 6.39 10.42 16.59
N GLY A 80 6.61 10.59 15.29
CA GLY A 80 6.31 11.82 14.58
C GLY A 80 6.24 11.65 13.07
N ILE A 81 5.26 12.27 12.42
CA ILE A 81 5.03 12.18 10.97
C ILE A 81 4.78 13.54 10.32
N ASP A 82 5.15 13.68 9.05
CA ASP A 82 4.81 14.84 8.23
C ASP A 82 3.30 14.83 7.83
N ILE A 83 2.75 16.00 7.50
CA ILE A 83 1.32 16.13 7.16
C ILE A 83 0.93 15.53 5.80
N SER A 84 1.87 15.00 5.01
CA SER A 84 1.54 14.22 3.80
C SER A 84 1.28 12.75 4.10
N SER A 85 1.59 12.25 5.31
CA SER A 85 1.40 10.87 5.75
C SER A 85 -0.08 10.48 5.94
N THR A 86 -0.88 10.53 4.86
CA THR A 86 -2.32 10.23 4.85
C THR A 86 -2.65 8.74 4.92
N TYR A 87 -1.66 7.86 4.73
CA TYR A 87 -1.84 6.40 4.73
C TYR A 87 -0.75 5.69 5.56
N PRO A 88 -1.09 4.65 6.36
CA PRO A 88 -2.44 4.15 6.66
C PRO A 88 -3.40 5.18 7.25
N GLU A 89 -4.71 4.93 7.14
CA GLU A 89 -5.73 5.88 7.58
C GLU A 89 -5.68 6.10 9.10
N GLY A 90 -5.91 7.34 9.54
CA GLY A 90 -5.89 7.72 10.96
C GLY A 90 -4.50 7.97 11.55
N LEU A 91 -3.40 7.81 10.79
CA LEU A 91 -2.05 8.15 11.26
C LEU A 91 -1.95 9.60 11.76
N LEU A 92 -2.48 10.56 10.99
CA LEU A 92 -2.45 12.00 11.31
C LEU A 92 -3.26 12.39 12.56
N ASP A 93 -4.18 11.52 13.01
CA ASP A 93 -4.95 11.71 14.25
C ASP A 93 -4.26 11.05 15.46
N ARG A 94 -3.46 9.99 15.25
CA ARG A 94 -2.83 9.20 16.33
C ARG A 94 -1.37 9.55 16.61
N ILE A 95 -0.67 10.21 15.69
CA ILE A 95 0.77 10.52 15.78
C ILE A 95 1.03 12.03 15.71
N PRO A 96 1.96 12.59 16.52
CA PRO A 96 2.36 13.99 16.44
C PRO A 96 2.82 14.43 15.03
N GLN A 97 2.30 15.56 14.56
CA GLN A 97 2.64 16.12 13.25
C GLN A 97 3.90 17.00 13.34
N ILE A 98 4.99 16.60 12.68
CA ILE A 98 6.32 17.25 12.79
C ILE A 98 6.61 18.29 11.69
N GLY A 99 5.67 18.53 10.78
CA GLY A 99 5.77 19.58 9.76
C GLY A 99 5.29 19.10 8.39
N PHE A 100 5.82 19.71 7.33
CA PHE A 100 5.57 19.34 5.94
C PHE A 100 6.90 19.13 5.23
N ALA A 101 7.06 18.06 4.44
CA ALA A 101 8.31 17.66 3.79
C ALA A 101 9.07 18.82 3.11
N ARG A 102 8.37 19.74 2.42
CA ARG A 102 8.97 20.89 1.70
C ARG A 102 9.25 22.13 2.58
N ARG A 103 8.86 22.11 3.86
CA ARG A 103 8.97 23.20 4.85
C ARG A 103 9.08 22.64 6.28
N LEU A 104 10.06 21.79 6.52
CA LEU A 104 10.34 21.20 7.83
C LEU A 104 10.99 22.22 8.78
N ALA A 105 10.92 21.93 10.08
CA ALA A 105 11.58 22.68 11.14
C ALA A 105 12.17 21.72 12.19
N VAL A 106 13.28 22.12 12.82
CA VAL A 106 14.01 21.26 13.78
C VAL A 106 13.22 21.05 15.07
N GLU A 107 12.54 22.10 15.57
CA GLU A 107 11.88 22.09 16.88
C GLU A 107 10.77 21.01 17.00
N PRO A 108 9.81 20.87 16.07
CA PRO A 108 8.84 19.77 16.12
C PRO A 108 9.46 18.37 16.04
N ILE A 109 10.49 18.20 15.22
CA ILE A 109 11.18 16.91 15.03
C ILE A 109 11.98 16.53 16.29
N ALA A 110 12.67 17.49 16.90
CA ALA A 110 13.39 17.27 18.16
C ALA A 110 12.45 17.07 19.36
N ALA A 111 11.26 17.70 19.35
CA ALA A 111 10.29 17.61 20.43
C ALA A 111 9.69 16.20 20.61
N VAL A 112 9.66 15.37 19.57
CA VAL A 112 9.23 13.95 19.66
C VAL A 112 10.37 12.99 20.05
N ASN A 113 11.59 13.51 20.27
CA ASN A 113 12.79 12.76 20.69
C ASN A 113 13.01 11.43 19.92
N PRO A 114 13.19 11.48 18.59
CA PRO A 114 13.36 10.28 17.78
C PRO A 114 14.76 9.67 17.92
N SER A 115 14.84 8.34 17.85
CA SER A 115 16.08 7.57 17.72
C SER A 115 16.62 7.57 16.28
N VAL A 116 15.77 7.84 15.29
CA VAL A 116 16.13 8.04 13.88
C VAL A 116 15.09 8.92 13.18
N PHE A 117 15.55 9.81 12.30
CA PHE A 117 14.71 10.62 11.42
C PHE A 117 14.90 10.22 9.95
N PHE A 118 13.81 9.89 9.26
CA PHE A 118 13.77 9.59 7.84
C PHE A 118 13.21 10.76 7.03
N CYS A 119 13.77 10.99 5.83
CA CYS A 119 13.19 11.91 4.85
C CYS A 119 13.60 11.52 3.43
N THR A 120 12.94 12.08 2.41
CA THR A 120 13.35 11.97 1.00
C THR A 120 14.36 13.05 0.62
N GLU A 121 15.10 12.87 -0.48
CA GLU A 121 16.01 13.90 -1.05
C GLU A 121 15.30 15.25 -1.32
N THR A 122 14.00 15.23 -1.56
CA THR A 122 13.19 16.43 -1.82
C THR A 122 12.69 17.11 -0.54
N CYS A 123 12.99 16.58 0.65
CA CYS A 123 12.72 17.25 1.92
C CYS A 123 13.56 18.54 2.08
N SER A 124 12.99 19.57 2.70
CA SER A 124 13.65 20.89 2.80
C SER A 124 13.15 21.75 3.96
N PRO A 125 13.96 22.73 4.45
CA PRO A 125 15.30 23.08 3.99
C PRO A 125 16.39 22.15 4.54
N ALA A 126 17.44 21.90 3.74
CA ALA A 126 18.52 20.95 4.07
C ALA A 126 19.24 21.27 5.40
N SER A 127 19.26 22.53 5.83
CA SER A 127 19.80 22.94 7.13
C SER A 127 19.08 22.33 8.34
N VAL A 128 17.87 21.77 8.19
CA VAL A 128 17.21 20.97 9.23
C VAL A 128 18.02 19.71 9.54
N PHE A 129 18.54 19.02 8.51
CA PHE A 129 19.25 17.75 8.68
C PHE A 129 20.56 17.94 9.45
N ASP A 130 21.31 18.98 9.15
CA ASP A 130 22.58 19.28 9.85
C ASP A 130 22.36 19.69 11.31
N GLN A 131 21.23 20.36 11.60
CA GLN A 131 20.84 20.67 12.98
C GLN A 131 20.38 19.42 13.75
N LEU A 132 19.64 18.50 13.13
CA LEU A 132 19.28 17.22 13.73
C LEU A 132 20.52 16.34 14.01
N ARG A 133 21.45 16.25 13.04
CA ARG A 133 22.76 15.59 13.22
C ARG A 133 23.56 16.23 14.37
N ALA A 134 23.53 17.56 14.52
CA ALA A 134 24.17 18.26 15.64
C ALA A 134 23.50 18.02 17.02
N LEU A 135 22.27 17.51 17.04
CA LEU A 135 21.60 17.00 18.25
C LEU A 135 21.89 15.51 18.51
N ASN A 136 22.68 14.86 17.64
CA ASN A 136 22.93 13.41 17.60
C ASN A 136 21.69 12.58 17.22
N ILE A 137 20.75 13.16 16.46
CA ILE A 137 19.66 12.40 15.83
C ILE A 137 20.19 11.90 14.47
N PRO A 138 20.24 10.57 14.22
CA PRO A 138 20.55 10.02 12.91
C PRO A 138 19.53 10.49 11.87
N VAL A 139 20.01 10.94 10.70
CA VAL A 139 19.17 11.39 9.58
C VAL A 139 19.45 10.51 8.37
N VAL A 140 18.45 9.74 7.96
CA VAL A 140 18.48 8.87 6.77
C VAL A 140 17.76 9.56 5.62
N ILE A 141 18.48 9.84 4.53
CA ILE A 141 17.88 10.37 3.29
C ILE A 141 17.61 9.23 2.31
N ILE A 142 16.34 9.06 1.95
CA ILE A 142 15.78 8.07 1.03
C ILE A 142 15.73 8.67 -0.40
N PRO A 143 16.06 7.90 -1.46
CA PRO A 143 16.10 8.43 -2.82
C PRO A 143 14.73 8.87 -3.32
N ASP A 144 14.71 9.93 -4.12
CA ASP A 144 13.50 10.49 -4.75
C ASP A 144 13.80 10.93 -6.21
N ASP A 145 14.67 10.15 -6.88
CA ASP A 145 15.21 10.45 -8.20
C ASP A 145 14.25 10.16 -9.37
N SER A 146 14.22 11.06 -10.35
CA SER A 146 13.35 10.96 -11.53
C SER A 146 13.79 9.86 -12.50
N GLU A 147 15.08 9.53 -12.47
CA GLU A 147 15.75 8.57 -13.34
C GLU A 147 15.36 7.11 -13.06
N SER A 148 14.70 6.86 -11.91
CA SER A 148 14.05 5.57 -11.60
C SER A 148 12.68 5.39 -12.27
N GLY A 149 12.02 6.49 -12.61
CA GLY A 149 10.61 6.51 -12.98
C GLY A 149 9.72 5.70 -12.03
N ILE A 150 8.87 4.85 -12.60
CA ILE A 150 7.91 4.00 -11.86
C ILE A 150 8.58 2.98 -10.92
N GLU A 151 9.87 2.66 -11.09
CA GLU A 151 10.60 1.70 -10.24
C GLU A 151 11.18 2.34 -8.96
N LEU A 152 11.04 3.67 -8.80
CA LEU A 152 11.47 4.41 -7.61
C LEU A 152 11.02 3.78 -6.27
N PRO A 153 9.77 3.28 -6.09
CA PRO A 153 9.35 2.66 -4.84
C PRO A 153 10.24 1.50 -4.41
N LEU A 154 10.81 0.76 -5.37
CA LEU A 154 11.65 -0.41 -5.07
C LEU A 154 12.99 -0.01 -4.43
N LYS A 155 13.58 1.11 -4.87
CA LYS A 155 14.75 1.72 -4.21
C LYS A 155 14.41 2.16 -2.79
N LYS A 156 13.28 2.88 -2.63
CA LYS A 156 12.81 3.38 -1.34
C LYS A 156 12.60 2.25 -0.33
N ILE A 157 11.88 1.19 -0.72
CA ILE A 157 11.64 0.01 0.12
C ILE A 157 12.95 -0.65 0.56
N THR A 158 13.89 -0.86 -0.37
CA THR A 158 15.19 -1.48 -0.06
C THR A 158 15.99 -0.67 0.97
N MET A 159 16.06 0.66 0.81
CA MET A 159 16.83 1.51 1.72
C MET A 159 16.18 1.67 3.10
N VAL A 160 14.85 1.81 3.16
CA VAL A 160 14.12 1.86 4.44
C VAL A 160 14.24 0.53 5.18
N ALA A 161 14.07 -0.61 4.50
CA ALA A 161 14.21 -1.92 5.13
C ALA A 161 15.62 -2.21 5.64
N ALA A 162 16.66 -1.75 4.93
CA ALA A 162 18.04 -1.81 5.41
C ALA A 162 18.26 -0.94 6.67
N ALA A 163 17.71 0.28 6.69
CA ALA A 163 17.78 1.18 7.85
C ALA A 163 17.04 0.63 9.09
N LEU A 164 15.91 -0.05 8.88
CA LEU A 164 15.13 -0.70 9.93
C LEU A 164 15.64 -2.10 10.32
N GLY A 165 16.70 -2.61 9.66
CA GLY A 165 17.28 -3.91 9.98
C GLY A 165 16.45 -5.12 9.56
N VAL A 166 15.52 -4.97 8.62
CA VAL A 166 14.61 -6.02 8.14
C VAL A 166 14.72 -6.28 6.62
N PRO A 167 15.94 -6.52 6.06
CA PRO A 167 16.14 -6.62 4.61
C PRO A 167 15.28 -7.70 3.94
N ASP A 168 15.04 -8.84 4.59
CA ASP A 168 14.20 -9.92 4.04
C ASP A 168 12.71 -9.54 3.93
N GLN A 169 12.20 -8.76 4.90
CA GLN A 169 10.84 -8.20 4.84
C GLN A 169 10.76 -7.10 3.77
N GLY A 170 11.83 -6.31 3.64
CA GLY A 170 12.04 -5.36 2.54
C GLY A 170 11.95 -6.01 1.18
N GLU A 171 12.66 -7.12 0.97
CA GLU A 171 12.64 -7.87 -0.29
C GLU A 171 11.25 -8.44 -0.59
N ALA A 172 10.55 -9.00 0.41
CA ALA A 172 9.18 -9.48 0.25
C ALA A 172 8.21 -8.35 -0.17
N LEU A 173 8.30 -7.18 0.48
CA LEU A 173 7.50 -6.00 0.14
C LEU A 173 7.88 -5.44 -1.25
N ARG A 174 9.17 -5.35 -1.57
CA ARG A 174 9.70 -4.92 -2.86
C ARG A 174 9.19 -5.82 -3.99
N SER A 175 9.25 -7.14 -3.80
CA SER A 175 8.76 -8.13 -4.76
C SER A 175 7.23 -8.25 -4.81
N LYS A 176 6.47 -7.71 -3.85
CA LYS A 176 5.03 -7.42 -4.02
C LYS A 176 4.82 -6.24 -4.96
N VAL A 177 5.42 -5.09 -4.66
CA VAL A 177 5.22 -3.83 -5.40
C VAL A 177 5.70 -3.94 -6.85
N ALA A 178 6.84 -4.60 -7.09
CA ALA A 178 7.37 -4.83 -8.44
C ALA A 178 6.40 -5.64 -9.32
N ARG A 179 5.72 -6.65 -8.76
CA ARG A 179 4.73 -7.47 -9.50
C ARG A 179 3.47 -6.67 -9.84
N GLU A 180 3.00 -5.81 -8.94
CA GLU A 180 1.84 -4.95 -9.20
C GLU A 180 2.13 -3.91 -10.30
N ILE A 181 3.34 -3.33 -10.29
CA ILE A 181 3.83 -2.41 -11.34
C ILE A 181 3.97 -3.16 -12.69
N GLU A 182 4.60 -4.33 -12.71
CA GLU A 182 4.81 -5.07 -13.96
C GLU A 182 3.52 -5.64 -14.54
N TRP A 183 2.56 -6.04 -13.69
CA TRP A 183 1.22 -6.44 -14.13
C TRP A 183 0.45 -5.24 -14.75
N ALA A 184 0.59 -4.02 -14.21
CA ALA A 184 0.02 -2.83 -14.84
C ALA A 184 0.56 -2.62 -16.27
N LYS A 185 1.89 -2.66 -16.46
CA LYS A 185 2.55 -2.52 -17.78
C LYS A 185 2.15 -3.63 -18.75
N THR A 186 2.17 -4.88 -18.31
CA THR A 186 1.89 -6.04 -19.19
C THR A 186 0.42 -6.12 -19.59
N SER A 187 -0.50 -5.64 -18.75
CA SER A 187 -1.92 -5.53 -19.10
C SER A 187 -2.18 -4.58 -20.27
N VAL A 188 -1.43 -3.46 -20.35
CA VAL A 188 -1.56 -2.48 -21.44
C VAL A 188 -0.70 -2.78 -22.68
N ALA A 189 0.11 -3.84 -22.66
CA ALA A 189 1.12 -4.10 -23.69
C ALA A 189 0.56 -4.40 -25.10
N ASN A 190 -0.75 -4.64 -25.24
CA ASN A 190 -1.43 -4.95 -26.50
C ASN A 190 -2.65 -4.05 -26.77
N ILE A 191 -2.69 -2.81 -26.23
CA ILE A 191 -3.73 -1.84 -26.57
C ILE A 191 -3.64 -1.43 -28.05
N GLU A 192 -4.79 -1.27 -28.71
CA GLU A 192 -4.85 -0.80 -30.11
C GLU A 192 -4.73 0.73 -30.21
N GLU A 193 -5.19 1.46 -29.19
CA GLU A 193 -5.15 2.93 -29.10
C GLU A 193 -4.65 3.35 -27.71
N SER A 194 -3.76 4.35 -27.66
CA SER A 194 -3.22 4.92 -26.40
C SER A 194 -3.95 6.23 -26.07
N PRO A 195 -4.74 6.29 -24.98
CA PRO A 195 -5.47 7.49 -24.61
C PRO A 195 -4.55 8.63 -24.18
N THR A 196 -4.91 9.85 -24.59
CA THR A 196 -4.19 11.09 -24.27
C THR A 196 -4.53 11.58 -22.86
N MET A 197 -3.50 11.85 -22.06
CA MET A 197 -3.64 12.19 -20.64
C MET A 197 -2.85 13.44 -20.27
N LEU A 198 -3.41 14.26 -19.37
CA LEU A 198 -2.72 15.38 -18.75
C LEU A 198 -2.88 15.30 -17.23
N PHE A 199 -1.79 15.35 -16.46
CA PHE A 199 -1.89 15.62 -15.02
C PHE A 199 -1.93 17.12 -14.76
N LEU A 200 -2.91 17.56 -13.97
CA LEU A 200 -3.17 18.97 -13.65
C LEU A 200 -3.22 19.17 -12.12
N TYR A 201 -2.18 19.83 -11.58
CA TYR A 201 -2.15 20.28 -10.19
C TYR A 201 -2.75 21.69 -10.07
N VAL A 202 -3.63 21.90 -9.09
CA VAL A 202 -4.30 23.20 -8.86
C VAL A 202 -4.21 23.58 -7.38
N ARG A 203 -3.92 24.87 -7.10
CA ARG A 203 -4.02 25.41 -5.74
C ARG A 203 -4.61 26.81 -5.75
N GLY A 204 -5.84 26.92 -5.24
CA GLY A 204 -6.70 28.07 -5.49
C GLY A 204 -6.93 28.28 -6.99
N ARG A 205 -7.17 29.52 -7.42
CA ARG A 205 -7.34 29.85 -8.85
C ARG A 205 -6.03 30.22 -9.57
N ASN A 206 -4.95 30.48 -8.83
CA ASN A 206 -3.78 31.19 -9.34
C ASN A 206 -2.56 30.28 -9.59
N LEU A 207 -2.48 29.12 -8.95
CA LEU A 207 -1.45 28.12 -9.21
C LEU A 207 -2.11 26.96 -9.95
N GLN A 208 -1.72 26.78 -11.21
CA GLN A 208 -2.16 25.71 -12.09
C GLN A 208 -0.89 25.18 -12.76
N LEU A 209 -0.50 23.93 -12.50
CA LEU A 209 0.71 23.31 -13.02
C LEU A 209 0.37 22.03 -13.78
N VAL A 210 1.06 21.78 -14.88
CA VAL A 210 0.96 20.56 -15.68
C VAL A 210 2.21 19.69 -15.51
N SER A 211 2.05 18.38 -15.70
CA SER A 211 3.17 17.42 -15.78
C SER A 211 3.97 17.57 -17.07
N GLY A 212 5.10 16.87 -17.07
CA GLY A 212 5.95 16.63 -18.22
C GLY A 212 6.98 15.56 -17.88
N THR A 213 7.96 15.37 -18.77
CA THR A 213 9.06 14.41 -18.57
C THR A 213 9.79 14.64 -17.24
N GLY A 214 10.21 13.55 -16.58
CA GLY A 214 10.85 13.61 -15.27
C GLY A 214 9.89 13.99 -14.13
N THR A 215 8.64 13.55 -14.20
CA THR A 215 7.67 13.66 -13.09
C THR A 215 6.98 12.32 -12.82
N PRO A 216 6.66 11.99 -11.56
CA PRO A 216 5.89 10.79 -11.23
C PRO A 216 4.60 10.62 -12.04
N ALA A 217 3.96 11.74 -12.44
CA ALA A 217 2.78 11.75 -13.29
C ALA A 217 3.05 11.19 -14.68
N TYR A 218 4.13 11.63 -15.32
CA TYR A 218 4.58 11.11 -16.61
C TYR A 218 4.89 9.62 -16.52
N ASP A 219 5.60 9.18 -15.47
CA ASP A 219 5.97 7.77 -15.30
C ASP A 219 4.74 6.87 -15.12
N LEU A 220 3.75 7.33 -14.34
CA LEU A 220 2.47 6.64 -14.15
C LEU A 220 1.64 6.57 -15.45
N ILE A 221 1.52 7.69 -16.17
CA ILE A 221 0.77 7.76 -17.44
C ILE A 221 1.36 6.80 -18.48
N ASN A 222 2.69 6.76 -18.63
CA ASN A 222 3.34 5.83 -19.56
C ASN A 222 3.21 4.37 -19.09
N THR A 223 3.25 4.11 -17.78
CA THR A 223 3.04 2.77 -17.19
C THR A 223 1.68 2.19 -17.53
N VAL A 224 0.65 3.04 -17.66
CA VAL A 224 -0.72 2.63 -18.08
C VAL A 224 -0.95 2.77 -19.59
N GLY A 225 0.10 2.86 -20.40
CA GLY A 225 -0.01 2.92 -21.87
C GLY A 225 -0.66 4.20 -22.41
N GLY A 226 -0.73 5.25 -21.57
CA GLY A 226 -1.22 6.57 -21.92
C GLY A 226 -0.13 7.46 -22.52
N ILE A 227 -0.56 8.51 -23.23
CA ILE A 227 0.33 9.55 -23.75
C ILE A 227 0.25 10.77 -22.84
N ASP A 228 1.32 11.10 -22.10
CA ASP A 228 1.41 12.38 -21.38
C ASP A 228 1.58 13.50 -22.42
N VAL A 229 0.52 14.28 -22.60
CA VAL A 229 0.46 15.37 -23.59
C VAL A 229 1.32 16.58 -23.23
N GLY A 230 1.65 16.77 -21.95
CA GLY A 230 2.60 17.78 -21.49
C GLY A 230 4.02 17.40 -21.91
N ALA A 231 4.41 16.15 -21.68
CA ALA A 231 5.66 15.59 -22.18
C ALA A 231 5.74 15.60 -23.71
N ALA A 232 4.65 15.28 -24.42
CA ALA A 232 4.57 15.40 -25.88
C ALA A 232 4.72 16.87 -26.37
N ALA A 233 4.26 17.84 -25.58
CA ALA A 233 4.49 19.28 -25.81
C ALA A 233 5.90 19.76 -25.40
N GLY A 234 6.80 18.86 -24.95
CA GLY A 234 8.18 19.18 -24.57
C GLY A 234 8.33 19.72 -23.15
N ILE A 235 7.34 19.53 -22.27
CA ILE A 235 7.42 19.94 -20.86
C ILE A 235 8.37 19.01 -20.10
N VAL A 236 9.17 19.63 -19.22
CA VAL A 236 10.11 18.97 -18.30
C VAL A 236 9.78 19.45 -16.89
N GLY A 237 9.64 18.52 -15.94
CA GLY A 237 9.17 18.81 -14.59
C GLY A 237 7.72 19.33 -14.57
N TYR A 238 7.35 20.05 -13.51
CA TYR A 238 6.07 20.74 -13.41
C TYR A 238 6.17 22.19 -13.88
N GLN A 239 5.33 22.60 -14.82
CA GLN A 239 5.34 23.96 -15.38
C GLN A 239 3.95 24.63 -15.33
N PRO A 240 3.86 25.98 -15.29
CA PRO A 240 2.58 26.68 -15.31
C PRO A 240 1.73 26.33 -16.53
N LEU A 241 0.44 26.05 -16.30
CA LEU A 241 -0.50 25.80 -17.39
C LEU A 241 -0.59 27.02 -18.32
N SER A 242 -0.44 26.79 -19.63
CA SER A 242 -0.69 27.79 -20.67
C SER A 242 -1.86 27.38 -21.55
N ALA A 243 -2.54 28.37 -22.15
CA ALA A 243 -3.61 28.10 -23.11
C ALA A 243 -3.09 27.37 -24.37
N GLU A 244 -1.85 27.60 -24.77
CA GLU A 244 -1.19 26.89 -25.88
C GLU A 244 -0.99 25.41 -25.55
N VAL A 245 -0.55 25.08 -24.33
CA VAL A 245 -0.46 23.70 -23.88
C VAL A 245 -1.85 23.06 -23.89
N MET A 246 -2.86 23.64 -23.25
CA MET A 246 -4.18 23.00 -23.16
C MET A 246 -4.85 22.80 -24.54
N LEU A 247 -4.74 23.77 -25.44
CA LEU A 247 -5.34 23.70 -26.78
C LEU A 247 -4.61 22.72 -27.72
N ASN A 248 -3.28 22.59 -27.62
CA ASN A 248 -2.51 21.64 -28.42
C ASN A 248 -2.53 20.22 -27.81
N ALA A 249 -2.65 20.12 -26.49
CA ALA A 249 -2.73 18.86 -25.76
C ALA A 249 -4.04 18.11 -26.00
N TYR A 250 -5.16 18.85 -25.99
CA TYR A 250 -6.52 18.35 -26.25
C TYR A 250 -6.87 17.01 -25.56
N PRO A 251 -6.58 16.84 -24.24
CA PRO A 251 -6.55 15.53 -23.60
C PRO A 251 -7.93 14.87 -23.48
N GLU A 252 -7.94 13.55 -23.65
CA GLU A 252 -9.09 12.68 -23.41
C GLU A 252 -9.33 12.40 -21.93
N TYR A 253 -8.28 12.45 -21.10
CA TYR A 253 -8.35 12.32 -19.64
C TYR A 253 -7.52 13.41 -18.96
N ILE A 254 -8.06 14.03 -17.90
CA ILE A 254 -7.29 14.92 -17.02
C ILE A 254 -7.20 14.25 -15.64
N ILE A 255 -5.99 13.99 -15.18
CA ILE A 255 -5.72 13.37 -13.87
C ILE A 255 -5.46 14.49 -12.86
N MET A 256 -6.14 14.44 -11.71
CA MET A 256 -6.03 15.44 -10.65
C MET A 256 -5.96 14.82 -9.26
N PHE A 257 -5.31 15.55 -8.37
CA PHE A 257 -5.37 15.33 -6.92
C PHE A 257 -6.72 15.78 -6.34
N GLN A 258 -7.25 15.04 -5.38
CA GLN A 258 -8.41 15.45 -4.58
C GLN A 258 -8.14 16.79 -3.88
N GLY A 259 -6.93 16.97 -3.32
CA GLY A 259 -6.52 18.26 -2.74
C GLY A 259 -6.49 19.42 -3.74
N SER A 260 -6.33 19.15 -5.04
CA SER A 260 -6.44 20.16 -6.10
C SER A 260 -7.89 20.54 -6.41
N VAL A 261 -8.78 19.54 -6.47
CA VAL A 261 -10.22 19.75 -6.67
C VAL A 261 -10.84 20.53 -5.51
N ASP A 262 -10.51 20.18 -4.28
CA ASP A 262 -10.98 20.87 -3.08
C ASP A 262 -10.43 22.30 -3.02
N SER A 263 -9.15 22.51 -3.37
CA SER A 263 -8.53 23.84 -3.41
C SER A 263 -9.09 24.75 -4.52
N ALA A 264 -9.62 24.18 -5.61
CA ALA A 264 -10.36 24.92 -6.63
C ALA A 264 -11.78 25.33 -6.19
N GLY A 265 -12.35 24.62 -5.21
CA GLY A 265 -13.74 24.77 -4.74
C GLY A 265 -14.71 23.76 -5.35
N GLY A 266 -14.24 22.55 -5.68
CA GLY A 266 -15.03 21.45 -6.25
C GLY A 266 -14.88 21.29 -7.77
N LEU A 267 -15.32 20.15 -8.29
CA LEU A 267 -15.09 19.74 -9.68
C LEU A 267 -15.70 20.70 -10.72
N ASP A 268 -16.84 21.34 -10.41
CA ASP A 268 -17.42 22.37 -11.27
C ASP A 268 -16.51 23.61 -11.39
N LYS A 269 -15.72 23.91 -10.35
CA LYS A 269 -14.75 25.01 -10.36
C LYS A 269 -13.43 24.64 -11.02
N VAL A 270 -13.11 23.34 -11.12
CA VAL A 270 -12.09 22.83 -12.04
C VAL A 270 -12.54 22.99 -13.50
N LYS A 271 -13.79 22.66 -13.82
CA LYS A 271 -14.34 22.85 -15.18
C LYS A 271 -14.41 24.32 -15.61
N GLU A 272 -14.54 25.26 -14.67
CA GLU A 272 -14.44 26.70 -14.90
C GLU A 272 -13.00 27.22 -15.17
N LEU A 273 -11.96 26.38 -15.10
CA LEU A 273 -10.58 26.82 -15.34
C LEU A 273 -10.30 27.05 -16.84
N PRO A 274 -9.46 28.04 -17.20
CA PRO A 274 -9.19 28.39 -18.59
C PRO A 274 -8.69 27.20 -19.43
N GLY A 275 -9.39 26.92 -20.54
CA GLY A 275 -9.08 25.83 -21.46
C GLY A 275 -9.53 24.43 -20.99
N VAL A 276 -9.82 24.21 -19.70
CA VAL A 276 -10.28 22.89 -19.21
C VAL A 276 -11.64 22.54 -19.80
N ALA A 277 -12.60 23.47 -19.78
CA ALA A 277 -13.96 23.29 -20.33
C ALA A 277 -13.98 22.84 -21.81
N ASP A 278 -12.98 23.26 -22.59
CA ASP A 278 -12.90 23.03 -24.03
C ASP A 278 -12.26 21.67 -24.39
N THR A 279 -11.76 20.92 -23.40
CA THR A 279 -11.16 19.59 -23.60
C THR A 279 -12.20 18.47 -23.76
N PRO A 280 -11.88 17.39 -24.51
CA PRO A 280 -12.65 16.15 -24.48
C PRO A 280 -12.83 15.59 -23.06
N ALA A 281 -11.79 15.67 -22.22
CA ALA A 281 -11.86 15.22 -20.84
C ALA A 281 -12.99 15.89 -20.03
N ALA A 282 -13.11 17.22 -20.09
CA ALA A 282 -14.17 17.93 -19.38
C ALA A 282 -15.57 17.70 -19.97
N GLN A 283 -15.65 17.50 -21.30
CA GLN A 283 -16.91 17.28 -22.02
C GLN A 283 -17.48 15.87 -21.80
N ASN A 284 -16.61 14.85 -21.79
CA ASN A 284 -16.99 13.45 -21.57
C ASN A 284 -17.07 13.07 -20.07
N GLY A 285 -16.55 13.94 -19.18
CA GLY A 285 -16.53 13.71 -17.73
C GLY A 285 -15.30 12.97 -17.21
N HIS A 286 -14.30 12.75 -18.07
CA HIS A 286 -13.04 12.06 -17.80
C HIS A 286 -12.01 12.93 -17.02
N ILE A 287 -12.47 13.70 -16.04
CA ILE A 287 -11.58 14.35 -15.07
C ILE A 287 -11.45 13.38 -13.89
N LEU A 288 -10.38 12.60 -13.89
CA LEU A 288 -10.11 11.55 -12.90
C LEU A 288 -9.49 12.17 -11.66
N VAL A 289 -10.02 11.83 -10.49
CA VAL A 289 -9.63 12.42 -9.20
C VAL A 289 -9.19 11.32 -8.23
N PHE A 290 -8.00 11.46 -7.67
CA PHE A 290 -7.41 10.48 -6.74
C PHE A 290 -6.78 11.18 -5.52
N ASP A 291 -6.58 10.43 -4.42
CA ASP A 291 -5.78 10.90 -3.28
C ASP A 291 -4.33 11.22 -3.70
N ASP A 292 -3.83 12.38 -3.23
CA ASP A 292 -2.54 12.96 -3.58
C ASP A 292 -1.37 11.97 -3.34
N GLN A 293 -1.36 11.24 -2.21
CA GLN A 293 -0.30 10.28 -1.90
C GLN A 293 -0.51 8.93 -2.62
N PHE A 294 -1.73 8.42 -2.70
CA PHE A 294 -2.02 7.17 -3.40
C PHE A 294 -1.54 7.22 -4.85
N ILE A 295 -1.87 8.30 -5.57
CA ILE A 295 -1.65 8.35 -7.02
C ILE A 295 -0.21 8.68 -7.41
N LEU A 296 0.47 9.64 -6.75
CA LEU A 296 1.83 10.07 -7.11
C LEU A 296 2.87 10.01 -5.97
N GLY A 297 2.55 9.37 -4.84
CA GLY A 297 3.51 9.24 -3.72
C GLY A 297 4.70 8.32 -4.01
N MET A 298 4.63 7.47 -5.03
CA MET A 298 5.68 6.49 -5.39
C MET A 298 6.13 5.64 -4.19
N SER A 299 5.15 5.00 -3.53
CA SER A 299 5.31 4.16 -2.34
C SER A 299 4.66 2.76 -2.54
N THR A 300 4.28 2.07 -1.47
CA THR A 300 3.86 0.65 -1.46
C THR A 300 2.59 0.35 -2.27
N ARG A 301 1.79 1.37 -2.58
CA ARG A 301 0.57 1.28 -3.39
C ARG A 301 0.76 1.67 -4.86
N THR A 302 1.98 1.96 -5.33
CA THR A 302 2.23 2.47 -6.70
C THR A 302 1.66 1.58 -7.80
N GLY A 303 1.81 0.25 -7.70
CA GLY A 303 1.21 -0.66 -8.67
C GLY A 303 -0.32 -0.65 -8.64
N GLN A 304 -0.93 -0.67 -7.44
CA GLN A 304 -2.38 -0.51 -7.26
C GLN A 304 -2.90 0.83 -7.84
N ALA A 305 -2.13 1.91 -7.73
CA ALA A 305 -2.46 3.21 -8.30
C ALA A 305 -2.39 3.21 -9.84
N ALA A 306 -1.38 2.55 -10.43
CA ALA A 306 -1.30 2.34 -11.88
C ALA A 306 -2.50 1.51 -12.39
N LEU A 307 -2.86 0.44 -11.70
CA LEU A 307 -4.00 -0.40 -12.04
C LEU A 307 -5.35 0.34 -11.90
N ALA A 308 -5.51 1.13 -10.83
CA ALA A 308 -6.69 1.96 -10.63
C ALA A 308 -6.85 3.04 -11.71
N LEU A 309 -5.74 3.63 -12.19
CA LEU A 309 -5.76 4.54 -13.33
C LEU A 309 -6.06 3.80 -14.64
N ALA A 310 -5.40 2.67 -14.91
CA ALA A 310 -5.59 1.88 -16.11
C ALA A 310 -7.06 1.43 -16.28
N ALA A 311 -7.71 1.04 -15.18
CA ALA A 311 -9.13 0.66 -15.17
C ALA A 311 -10.10 1.80 -15.53
N GLN A 312 -9.71 3.07 -15.32
CA GLN A 312 -10.52 4.23 -15.72
C GLN A 312 -10.31 4.60 -17.20
N VAL A 313 -9.10 4.44 -17.72
CA VAL A 313 -8.71 4.93 -19.06
C VAL A 313 -8.86 3.88 -20.16
N HIS A 314 -8.88 2.60 -19.80
CA HIS A 314 -9.06 1.44 -20.68
C HIS A 314 -10.27 0.57 -20.24
N PRO A 315 -11.51 1.12 -20.20
CA PRO A 315 -12.67 0.44 -19.62
C PRO A 315 -13.19 -0.77 -20.42
N SER A 316 -12.60 -1.06 -21.59
CA SER A 316 -12.88 -2.25 -22.41
C SER A 316 -12.08 -3.48 -22.00
N MET A 317 -11.04 -3.32 -21.16
CA MET A 317 -10.14 -4.39 -20.73
C MET A 317 -10.53 -4.92 -19.34
N THR A 318 -10.13 -6.16 -19.03
CA THR A 318 -10.38 -6.79 -17.73
C THR A 318 -9.21 -6.58 -16.77
N TRP A 319 -9.44 -5.82 -15.70
CA TRP A 319 -8.42 -5.38 -14.74
C TRP A 319 -8.31 -6.27 -13.48
N GLU A 320 -8.64 -7.55 -13.61
CA GLU A 320 -8.50 -8.55 -12.54
C GLU A 320 -7.03 -8.93 -12.33
N LEU A 321 -6.65 -9.24 -11.08
CA LEU A 321 -5.30 -9.62 -10.62
C LEU A 321 -4.76 -10.88 -11.35
N ASN A 322 -4.28 -10.70 -12.58
CA ASN A 322 -4.02 -11.78 -13.53
C ASN A 322 -2.63 -12.41 -13.30
N ILE A 323 -2.37 -12.80 -12.06
CA ILE A 323 -1.25 -13.66 -11.69
C ILE A 323 -1.57 -15.05 -12.21
N THR A 324 -1.02 -15.41 -13.38
CA THR A 324 -1.13 -16.76 -13.93
C THR A 324 -0.41 -17.74 -13.00
N TYR A 325 -1.18 -18.53 -12.26
CA TYR A 325 -0.67 -19.61 -11.43
C TYR A 325 -0.57 -20.92 -12.24
N PRO A 326 0.41 -21.80 -11.94
CA PRO A 326 1.50 -21.62 -10.98
C PRO A 326 2.60 -20.69 -11.52
N TYR A 327 3.23 -19.92 -10.64
CA TYR A 327 4.43 -19.14 -10.96
C TYR A 327 5.56 -19.48 -9.96
N ALA A 328 6.80 -19.55 -10.43
CA ALA A 328 7.95 -19.85 -9.58
C ALA A 328 8.78 -18.60 -9.26
N TYR A 329 9.34 -18.54 -8.05
CA TYR A 329 10.41 -17.61 -7.68
C TYR A 329 11.47 -18.33 -6.84
N THR A 330 12.71 -17.85 -6.83
CA THR A 330 13.76 -18.43 -5.97
C THR A 330 13.77 -17.72 -4.62
N ASP A 331 13.73 -18.47 -3.51
CA ASP A 331 13.79 -17.91 -2.16
C ASP A 331 15.22 -17.59 -1.68
N THR A 332 15.33 -17.05 -0.47
CA THR A 332 16.61 -16.67 0.17
C THR A 332 17.53 -17.86 0.48
N THR A 333 17.07 -19.10 0.34
CA THR A 333 17.88 -20.33 0.47
C THR A 333 18.42 -20.82 -0.88
N GLY A 334 17.96 -20.26 -2.00
CA GLY A 334 18.22 -20.77 -3.34
C GLY A 334 17.24 -21.85 -3.79
N THR A 335 16.12 -22.03 -3.09
CA THR A 335 15.07 -23.00 -3.44
C THR A 335 14.08 -22.38 -4.42
N GLU A 336 13.74 -23.11 -5.48
CA GLU A 336 12.70 -22.70 -6.43
C GLU A 336 11.31 -22.98 -5.81
N ILE A 337 10.64 -21.93 -5.38
CA ILE A 337 9.30 -21.96 -4.78
C ILE A 337 8.26 -21.70 -5.88
N SER A 338 7.61 -22.76 -6.33
CA SER A 338 6.38 -22.68 -7.11
C SER A 338 5.22 -22.24 -6.20
N VAL A 339 4.69 -21.05 -6.44
CA VAL A 339 3.44 -20.57 -5.86
C VAL A 339 2.30 -21.00 -6.76
N GLU A 340 1.33 -21.72 -6.20
CA GLU A 340 0.08 -22.08 -6.88
C GLU A 340 -1.09 -21.23 -6.36
N ALA A 341 -2.25 -21.27 -7.02
CA ALA A 341 -3.37 -20.39 -6.72
C ALA A 341 -3.96 -20.65 -5.32
N ALA A 342 -3.80 -19.70 -4.41
CA ALA A 342 -4.34 -19.76 -3.04
C ALA A 342 -5.83 -19.38 -2.98
N THR A 343 -6.67 -20.12 -3.71
CA THR A 343 -8.13 -19.95 -3.71
C THR A 343 -8.79 -21.29 -3.35
N PRO A 344 -9.80 -21.34 -2.45
CA PRO A 344 -10.51 -22.58 -2.19
C PRO A 344 -11.29 -23.04 -3.43
N VAL A 345 -10.94 -24.20 -3.99
CA VAL A 345 -11.56 -24.78 -5.20
C VAL A 345 -12.54 -25.86 -4.79
N PHE A 346 -13.66 -26.00 -5.50
CA PHE A 346 -14.69 -26.99 -5.14
C PHE A 346 -14.87 -28.15 -6.18
N ALA A 347 -15.47 -29.30 -5.81
CA ALA A 347 -15.57 -30.57 -6.58
C ALA A 347 -16.92 -31.36 -6.47
N SER A 348 -17.58 -31.86 -7.51
CA SER A 348 -18.99 -32.35 -7.39
C SER A 348 -19.30 -33.77 -6.83
N ASP A 349 -18.33 -34.69 -6.68
CA ASP A 349 -18.63 -36.10 -6.36
C ASP A 349 -17.51 -36.83 -5.58
N GLU A 350 -17.78 -38.08 -5.15
CA GLU A 350 -16.85 -38.93 -4.37
C GLU A 350 -15.50 -39.21 -5.07
N ASN A 351 -15.47 -39.38 -6.39
CA ASN A 351 -14.21 -39.62 -7.11
C ASN A 351 -13.40 -38.33 -7.22
N LEU A 352 -14.07 -37.20 -7.44
CA LEU A 352 -13.42 -35.89 -7.51
C LEU A 352 -12.94 -35.45 -6.12
N LEU A 353 -13.69 -35.78 -5.05
CA LEU A 353 -13.23 -35.63 -3.66
C LEU A 353 -11.94 -36.41 -3.41
N ALA A 354 -11.92 -37.71 -3.76
CA ALA A 354 -10.72 -38.55 -3.59
C ALA A 354 -9.52 -37.98 -4.38
N THR A 355 -9.75 -37.53 -5.62
CA THR A 355 -8.72 -36.90 -6.47
C THR A 355 -8.15 -35.64 -5.84
N VAL A 356 -9.01 -34.77 -5.28
CA VAL A 356 -8.59 -33.51 -4.62
C VAL A 356 -7.86 -33.78 -3.30
N GLN A 357 -8.25 -34.81 -2.55
CA GLN A 357 -7.54 -35.24 -1.34
C GLN A 357 -6.18 -35.90 -1.65
N GLU A 358 -6.06 -36.68 -2.73
CA GLU A 358 -4.77 -37.22 -3.21
C GLU A 358 -3.80 -36.10 -3.66
N LEU A 359 -4.33 -34.96 -4.13
CA LEU A 359 -3.56 -33.75 -4.45
C LEU A 359 -3.21 -32.89 -3.20
N GLY A 360 -3.52 -33.35 -1.99
CA GLY A 360 -3.07 -32.73 -0.73
C GLY A 360 -3.98 -31.65 -0.14
N PHE A 361 -5.22 -31.50 -0.62
CA PHE A 361 -6.18 -30.51 -0.10
C PHE A 361 -7.15 -31.15 0.91
N HIS A 362 -7.53 -30.41 1.95
CA HIS A 362 -8.64 -30.78 2.83
C HIS A 362 -9.98 -30.42 2.18
N ALA A 363 -10.90 -31.38 2.05
CA ALA A 363 -12.18 -31.23 1.35
C ALA A 363 -13.27 -32.14 1.98
N GLU A 364 -14.54 -31.72 1.97
CA GLU A 364 -15.68 -32.43 2.62
C GLU A 364 -16.95 -32.49 1.74
N LEU A 365 -17.55 -33.69 1.58
CA LEU A 365 -18.85 -33.86 0.90
C LEU A 365 -19.98 -33.02 1.54
N LEU A 366 -20.84 -32.45 0.71
CA LEU A 366 -22.03 -31.71 1.14
C LEU A 366 -23.20 -32.67 1.45
N ASP A 367 -23.87 -32.48 2.58
CA ASP A 367 -25.00 -33.32 3.06
C ASP A 367 -26.21 -33.36 2.11
N THR A 368 -26.34 -32.40 1.19
CA THR A 368 -27.35 -32.37 0.14
C THR A 368 -26.70 -32.12 -1.23
N PRO A 369 -26.69 -33.11 -2.14
CA PRO A 369 -26.14 -32.92 -3.48
C PRO A 369 -27.05 -32.02 -4.32
N VAL A 370 -26.48 -30.94 -4.86
CA VAL A 370 -27.09 -30.15 -5.94
C VAL A 370 -26.56 -30.71 -7.26
N GLU A 371 -27.46 -31.08 -8.17
CA GLU A 371 -27.10 -31.72 -9.43
C GLU A 371 -26.28 -30.77 -10.32
N GLY A 372 -24.97 -31.03 -10.42
CA GLY A 372 -24.02 -30.16 -11.12
C GLY A 372 -23.44 -29.02 -10.27
N SER A 373 -23.06 -29.26 -9.01
CA SER A 373 -22.37 -28.27 -8.15
C SER A 373 -21.35 -28.91 -7.20
N LEU A 374 -20.45 -28.10 -6.63
CA LEU A 374 -19.10 -28.48 -6.20
C LEU A 374 -18.88 -28.46 -4.64
N ILE A 375 -17.93 -29.26 -4.09
CA ILE A 375 -17.39 -29.47 -2.70
C ILE A 375 -16.08 -28.71 -2.45
N ILE A 376 -16.02 -27.74 -1.54
CA ILE A 376 -14.94 -26.74 -1.46
C ILE A 376 -13.75 -27.35 -0.67
N ALA A 377 -12.52 -27.05 -1.12
CA ALA A 377 -11.26 -27.61 -0.65
C ALA A 377 -10.22 -26.52 -0.31
N SER A 378 -9.39 -26.74 0.71
CA SER A 378 -8.37 -25.78 1.18
C SER A 378 -7.16 -26.50 1.79
N GLN A 379 -5.98 -25.85 1.79
CA GLN A 379 -4.80 -26.31 2.55
C GLN A 379 -4.63 -25.56 3.89
N SER A 380 -5.54 -24.63 4.24
CA SER A 380 -5.53 -23.97 5.54
C SER A 380 -6.06 -24.88 6.65
N ALA A 381 -5.31 -25.01 7.74
CA ALA A 381 -5.72 -25.75 8.93
C ALA A 381 -6.84 -25.05 9.74
N ASP A 382 -7.14 -23.78 9.45
CA ASP A 382 -8.10 -22.94 10.19
C ASP A 382 -9.42 -22.69 9.42
N TRP A 383 -9.73 -23.52 8.42
CA TRP A 383 -10.95 -23.36 7.61
C TRP A 383 -12.26 -23.42 8.43
N ALA A 384 -12.23 -24.08 9.60
CA ALA A 384 -13.39 -24.23 10.47
C ALA A 384 -13.87 -22.90 11.09
N SER A 385 -12.94 -22.00 11.47
CA SER A 385 -13.31 -20.71 12.07
C SER A 385 -14.02 -19.80 11.06
N TRP A 386 -13.68 -19.91 9.77
CA TRP A 386 -14.34 -19.15 8.69
C TRP A 386 -15.79 -19.62 8.48
N ARG A 387 -16.06 -20.92 8.68
CA ARG A 387 -17.43 -21.48 8.65
C ARG A 387 -18.26 -20.99 9.83
N GLU A 388 -17.67 -20.89 11.03
CA GLU A 388 -18.35 -20.32 12.21
C GLU A 388 -18.56 -18.80 12.11
N ALA A 389 -17.69 -18.07 11.38
CA ALA A 389 -17.80 -16.63 11.16
C ALA A 389 -18.93 -16.21 10.19
N GLY A 390 -19.59 -17.16 9.51
CA GLY A 390 -20.81 -16.90 8.73
C GLY A 390 -20.60 -16.24 7.37
N TYR A 391 -19.41 -16.32 6.78
CA TYR A 391 -19.16 -15.83 5.42
C TYR A 391 -20.05 -16.55 4.39
N SER A 392 -20.71 -15.77 3.53
CA SER A 392 -21.58 -16.30 2.47
C SER A 392 -20.78 -16.45 1.16
N VAL A 393 -20.94 -17.57 0.46
CA VAL A 393 -20.17 -17.87 -0.75
C VAL A 393 -21.05 -17.79 -2.00
N LEU A 394 -20.49 -17.20 -3.05
CA LEU A 394 -21.12 -17.05 -4.37
C LEU A 394 -21.13 -18.39 -5.13
N VAL A 395 -22.23 -18.65 -5.86
CA VAL A 395 -22.35 -19.79 -6.79
C VAL A 395 -22.81 -19.26 -8.16
N VAL A 396 -22.17 -19.72 -9.23
CA VAL A 396 -22.53 -19.42 -10.63
C VAL A 396 -22.59 -20.74 -11.41
N ASN A 397 -23.56 -20.87 -12.31
CA ASN A 397 -23.81 -22.06 -13.14
C ASN A 397 -24.16 -21.60 -14.57
N ASP A 398 -23.71 -22.33 -15.58
CA ASP A 398 -23.70 -21.96 -17.01
C ASP A 398 -25.09 -21.82 -17.68
N ASN A 399 -26.21 -22.05 -16.97
CA ASN A 399 -27.55 -22.23 -17.58
C ASN A 399 -28.71 -21.42 -16.95
N ALA A 400 -28.46 -20.33 -16.22
CA ALA A 400 -29.52 -19.52 -15.61
C ALA A 400 -29.90 -18.26 -16.42
N ASP A 401 -31.21 -17.97 -16.52
CA ASP A 401 -31.70 -16.76 -17.23
C ASP A 401 -31.70 -15.52 -16.30
N ILE A 402 -30.91 -14.52 -16.68
CA ILE A 402 -30.53 -13.38 -15.84
C ILE A 402 -31.71 -12.53 -15.34
N PRO A 403 -32.79 -12.27 -16.11
CA PRO A 403 -33.91 -11.44 -15.66
C PRO A 403 -34.69 -12.02 -14.46
N GLU A 404 -34.77 -13.35 -14.32
CA GLU A 404 -35.51 -13.99 -13.23
C GLU A 404 -34.71 -13.94 -11.92
N ILE A 405 -33.39 -14.06 -11.99
CA ILE A 405 -32.47 -13.80 -10.85
C ILE A 405 -32.60 -12.34 -10.39
N ALA A 406 -32.58 -11.39 -11.31
CA ALA A 406 -32.70 -9.97 -10.97
C ALA A 406 -34.05 -9.62 -10.30
N ALA A 407 -35.13 -10.32 -10.67
CA ALA A 407 -36.44 -10.16 -10.02
C ALA A 407 -36.49 -10.75 -8.60
N ALA A 408 -35.76 -11.84 -8.33
CA ALA A 408 -35.67 -12.46 -7.01
C ALA A 408 -34.82 -11.64 -6.01
N LEU A 409 -33.83 -10.87 -6.50
CA LEU A 409 -32.90 -10.08 -5.68
C LEU A 409 -33.47 -8.77 -5.11
N ASN A 410 -34.78 -8.53 -5.17
CA ASN A 410 -35.40 -7.29 -4.67
C ASN A 410 -35.57 -7.28 -3.12
N VAL A 411 -34.45 -7.39 -2.40
CA VAL A 411 -34.36 -7.25 -0.93
C VAL A 411 -33.32 -6.18 -0.60
N PRO A 412 -33.66 -5.10 0.13
CA PRO A 412 -32.76 -3.97 0.32
C PRO A 412 -31.72 -4.23 1.42
N GLY A 413 -30.47 -4.50 1.02
CA GLY A 413 -29.33 -4.67 1.93
C GLY A 413 -27.98 -4.60 1.22
N ARG A 414 -26.96 -4.06 1.90
CA ARG A 414 -25.58 -3.92 1.41
C ARG A 414 -24.95 -5.28 1.05
N GLY A 415 -24.13 -5.31 0.00
CA GLY A 415 -23.20 -6.42 -0.27
C GLY A 415 -22.92 -6.59 -1.76
N GLU A 416 -21.65 -6.66 -2.13
CA GLU A 416 -21.23 -6.91 -3.51
C GLU A 416 -21.49 -8.36 -3.92
N ALA A 417 -21.93 -8.57 -5.16
CA ALA A 417 -22.03 -9.88 -5.80
C ALA A 417 -21.46 -9.77 -7.21
N LEU A 418 -20.34 -10.45 -7.47
CA LEU A 418 -19.74 -10.54 -8.80
C LEU A 418 -20.56 -11.50 -9.68
N LEU A 419 -20.71 -11.17 -10.96
CA LEU A 419 -21.49 -11.95 -11.92
C LEU A 419 -20.79 -11.93 -13.29
N ALA A 420 -19.82 -12.83 -13.48
CA ALA A 420 -19.10 -12.97 -14.72
C ALA A 420 -19.95 -13.68 -15.78
N ARG A 421 -20.03 -13.12 -16.99
CA ARG A 421 -20.73 -13.72 -18.14
C ARG A 421 -19.76 -13.92 -19.30
N LYS A 422 -19.69 -15.15 -19.81
CA LYS A 422 -19.01 -15.46 -21.06
C LYS A 422 -19.77 -14.87 -22.26
N ALA A 423 -19.10 -14.04 -23.07
CA ALA A 423 -19.57 -13.70 -24.41
C ALA A 423 -19.43 -14.92 -25.34
N ALA A 424 -20.35 -15.11 -26.27
CA ALA A 424 -20.40 -16.28 -27.15
C ALA A 424 -20.21 -15.87 -28.61
N ASN A 425 -19.14 -16.43 -29.22
CA ASN A 425 -18.61 -16.20 -30.57
C ASN A 425 -18.05 -14.79 -30.81
#